data_AF-A0A511WMF0-F1
#
_entry.id   AF-A0A511WMF0-F1
#
_cell.length_a   1.000
_cell.length_b   1.000
_cell.length_c   1.000
_cell.angle_alpha   90.00
_cell.angle_beta   90.00
_cell.angle_gamma   90.00
#
_symmetry.space_group_name_H-M   'P 1'
#
loop_
_entity.id
_entity.type
_entity.pdbx_description
1 polymer ?
#
loop_
_entity_poly.entity_id
_entity_poly.type
_entity_poly.pdbx_seq_one_letter_code
_entity_poly.pdbx_strand_id
1 'polypeptide(L)'
;MAWSAFQKDLASKTRKLNHILPEVMEITGYGHKSLNAKIGGKNADFMDINNEVILSPDHFVALWMKGLIQYLDNLQYKESSNIYELLQYIQEYPIVRDYAFTFLERTYMRNYTALSKKRPKVEEATMWIGQENANYGILVTPRFSNGNWENDVSEIRHFKKKYWTIGHVLETGIVVPFENEKIEFSDTDQYLKFFKNILVRGSGSQYELEIANNYCEFVRNSDQPEEIPLLIPEFRYGGLARKHQYRLDFTIIDPNTLNKYGFELSPWSTHGYLSGTKGKLQKDINAIALGNFEKEMRKLKDYFREFGVYALIYTDSDLANIENVFLDMKKYLNPYETQEQLKLHVLDDFLSYS
;
A
#
# COMPACT_ATOMS: atom_id res chain seq x y z
N MET A 1 25.19 -14.39 7.19
CA MET A 1 24.10 -13.45 6.87
C MET A 1 24.26 -12.97 5.44
N ALA A 2 23.40 -13.43 4.53
CA ALA A 2 23.40 -12.92 3.16
C ALA A 2 22.83 -11.48 3.19
N TRP A 3 23.60 -10.52 2.71
CA TRP A 3 23.11 -9.15 2.53
C TRP A 3 22.00 -9.17 1.48
N SER A 4 20.89 -8.48 1.76
CA SER A 4 19.83 -8.32 0.74
C SER A 4 20.38 -7.57 -0.48
N ALA A 5 19.80 -7.78 -1.66
CA ALA A 5 20.19 -7.07 -2.88
C ALA A 5 20.23 -5.55 -2.67
N PHE A 6 19.26 -5.04 -1.91
CA PHE A 6 19.17 -3.64 -1.48
C PHE A 6 20.39 -3.17 -0.68
N GLN A 7 20.82 -3.94 0.33
CA GLN A 7 21.96 -3.58 1.16
C GLN A 7 23.28 -3.62 0.37
N LYS A 8 23.41 -4.56 -0.58
CA LYS A 8 24.57 -4.64 -1.49
C LYS A 8 24.66 -3.42 -2.39
N ASP A 9 23.53 -2.98 -2.96
CA ASP A 9 23.49 -1.80 -3.81
C ASP A 9 23.79 -0.51 -3.02
N LEU A 10 23.21 -0.36 -1.81
CA LEU A 10 23.51 0.78 -0.92
C LEU A 10 25.00 0.88 -0.57
N ALA A 11 25.65 -0.26 -0.30
CA ALA A 11 27.08 -0.32 -0.05
C ALA A 11 27.90 0.01 -1.30
N SER A 12 27.44 -0.43 -2.48
CA SER A 12 28.06 -0.09 -3.77
C SER A 12 28.06 1.42 -4.02
N LYS A 13 26.90 2.08 -3.89
CA LYS A 13 26.79 3.54 -4.04
C LYS A 13 27.65 4.31 -3.04
N THR A 14 27.75 3.82 -1.81
CA THR A 14 28.64 4.41 -0.79
C THR A 14 30.11 4.33 -1.20
N ARG A 15 30.57 3.18 -1.71
CA ARG A 15 31.94 3.02 -2.23
C ARG A 15 32.21 3.93 -3.42
N LYS A 16 31.27 4.00 -4.37
CA LYS A 16 31.36 4.87 -5.53
C LYS A 16 31.53 6.33 -5.12
N LEU A 17 30.66 6.84 -4.24
CA LEU A 17 30.75 8.23 -3.76
C LEU A 17 32.08 8.55 -3.09
N ASN A 18 32.61 7.64 -2.26
CA ASN A 18 33.90 7.85 -1.61
C ASN A 18 35.07 7.87 -2.61
N HIS A 19 34.96 7.13 -3.72
CA HIS A 19 35.99 7.07 -4.75
C HIS A 19 36.08 8.36 -5.56
N ILE A 20 34.95 8.93 -5.98
CA ILE A 20 34.91 10.14 -6.84
C ILE A 20 34.93 11.46 -6.04
N LEU A 21 34.70 11.41 -4.72
CA LEU A 21 34.64 12.61 -3.86
C LEU A 21 35.87 13.53 -3.97
N PRO A 22 37.14 13.04 -3.96
CA PRO A 22 38.30 13.92 -4.00
C PRO A 22 38.34 14.82 -5.24
N GLU A 23 38.08 14.24 -6.41
CA GLU A 23 38.08 14.96 -7.70
C GLU A 23 36.92 15.97 -7.79
N VAL A 24 35.73 15.58 -7.28
CA VAL A 24 34.58 16.50 -7.23
C VAL A 24 34.83 17.69 -6.32
N MET A 25 35.52 17.48 -5.19
CA MET A 25 35.91 18.57 -4.29
C MET A 25 36.96 19.50 -4.92
N GLU A 26 37.87 18.96 -5.73
CA GLU A 26 38.85 19.75 -6.48
C GLU A 26 38.16 20.63 -7.54
N ILE A 27 37.24 20.06 -8.33
CA ILE A 27 36.50 20.77 -9.39
C ILE A 27 35.62 21.88 -8.80
N THR A 28 34.88 21.58 -7.73
CA THR A 28 33.87 22.50 -7.19
C THR A 28 34.43 23.47 -6.15
N GLY A 29 35.61 23.20 -5.59
CA GLY A 29 36.17 23.95 -4.45
C GLY A 29 35.39 23.77 -3.14
N TYR A 30 34.34 22.95 -3.11
CA TYR A 30 33.51 22.76 -1.93
C TYR A 30 34.10 21.71 -0.98
N GLY A 31 34.01 21.97 0.33
CA GLY A 31 34.24 20.94 1.34
C GLY A 31 33.16 19.85 1.29
N HIS A 32 33.50 18.59 1.61
CA HIS A 32 32.56 17.46 1.58
C HIS A 32 31.20 17.74 2.28
N LYS A 33 31.20 18.32 3.48
CA LYS A 33 29.95 18.68 4.19
C LYS A 33 29.14 19.75 3.44
N SER A 34 29.82 20.73 2.86
CA SER A 34 29.19 21.80 2.08
C SER A 34 28.58 21.27 0.79
N LEU A 35 29.30 20.41 0.07
CA LEU A 35 28.81 19.75 -1.15
C LEU A 35 27.54 18.92 -0.87
N ASN A 36 27.56 18.08 0.17
CA ASN A 36 26.39 17.30 0.57
C ASN A 36 25.21 18.20 1.00
N ALA A 37 25.48 19.29 1.70
CA ALA A 37 24.45 20.24 2.11
C ALA A 37 23.85 21.00 0.91
N LYS A 38 24.66 21.36 -0.09
CA LYS A 38 24.20 21.99 -1.33
C LYS A 38 23.30 21.07 -2.15
N ILE A 39 23.62 19.76 -2.22
CA ILE A 39 22.81 18.78 -2.96
C ILE A 39 21.55 18.39 -2.18
N GLY A 40 21.67 18.03 -0.90
CA GLY A 40 20.58 17.44 -0.12
C GLY A 40 19.81 18.39 0.79
N GLY A 41 20.32 19.61 1.04
CA GLY A 41 19.77 20.53 2.05
C GLY A 41 18.44 21.17 1.67
N LYS A 42 18.08 21.15 0.38
CA LYS A 42 16.84 21.73 -0.16
C LYS A 42 15.84 20.70 -0.69
N ASN A 43 15.98 19.43 -0.33
CA ASN A 43 15.07 18.39 -0.80
C ASN A 43 13.59 18.72 -0.53
N ALA A 44 13.27 19.31 0.64
CA ALA A 44 11.89 19.72 0.98
C ALA A 44 11.41 20.97 0.23
N ASP A 45 12.32 21.79 -0.31
CA ASP A 45 11.98 22.94 -1.16
C ASP A 45 11.76 22.50 -2.62
N PHE A 46 12.44 21.44 -3.06
CA PHE A 46 12.39 20.96 -4.45
C PHE A 46 11.30 19.91 -4.67
N MET A 47 10.97 19.12 -3.65
CA MET A 47 10.06 17.98 -3.76
C MET A 47 9.07 18.00 -2.62
N ASP A 48 7.81 17.64 -2.88
CA ASP A 48 6.84 17.40 -1.83
C ASP A 48 7.04 16.01 -1.22
N ILE A 49 8.18 15.82 -0.55
CA ILE A 49 8.54 14.58 0.15
C ILE A 49 7.53 14.16 1.22
N ASN A 50 6.63 15.06 1.60
CA ASN A 50 5.62 14.83 2.62
C ASN A 50 4.36 14.19 2.05
N ASN A 51 4.03 14.43 0.78
CA ASN A 51 2.81 13.93 0.15
C ASN A 51 3.05 13.07 -1.10
N GLU A 52 4.19 13.21 -1.78
CA GLU A 52 4.54 12.38 -2.93
C GLU A 52 5.06 11.00 -2.51
N VAL A 53 4.63 9.97 -3.25
CA VAL A 53 5.15 8.61 -3.12
C VAL A 53 6.25 8.44 -4.16
N ILE A 54 7.48 8.36 -3.69
CA ILE A 54 8.65 8.25 -4.53
C ILE A 54 9.05 6.79 -4.58
N LEU A 55 8.81 6.16 -5.71
CA LEU A 55 8.84 4.70 -5.84
C LEU A 55 10.24 4.13 -6.19
N SER A 56 11.13 4.91 -6.83
CA SER A 56 12.50 4.48 -7.19
C SER A 56 13.56 5.57 -6.94
N PRO A 57 14.86 5.18 -6.86
CA PRO A 57 15.96 6.15 -6.85
C PRO A 57 15.89 7.10 -8.06
N ASP A 58 15.52 6.57 -9.22
CA ASP A 58 15.39 7.30 -10.47
C ASP A 58 14.26 8.32 -10.44
N HIS A 59 13.11 7.95 -9.85
CA HIS A 59 12.00 8.88 -9.62
C HIS A 59 12.42 10.00 -8.66
N PHE A 60 13.17 9.68 -7.59
CA PHE A 60 13.68 10.68 -6.65
C PHE A 60 14.60 11.70 -7.32
N VAL A 61 15.54 11.24 -8.16
CA VAL A 61 16.43 12.12 -8.92
C VAL A 61 15.64 12.99 -9.90
N ALA A 62 14.65 12.43 -10.60
CA ALA A 62 13.82 13.18 -11.54
C ALA A 62 13.00 14.29 -10.86
N LEU A 63 12.39 14.01 -9.71
CA LEU A 63 11.67 15.02 -8.92
C LEU A 63 12.62 16.10 -8.41
N TRP A 64 13.81 15.73 -7.95
CA TRP A 64 14.82 16.69 -7.51
C TRP A 64 15.27 17.62 -8.64
N MET A 65 15.53 17.08 -9.83
CA MET A 65 15.93 17.87 -11.01
C MET A 65 14.86 18.88 -11.40
N LYS A 66 13.60 18.42 -11.50
CA LYS A 66 12.45 19.28 -11.83
C LYS A 66 12.23 20.36 -10.77
N GLY A 67 12.31 19.98 -9.50
CA GLY A 67 12.15 20.90 -8.37
C GLY A 67 13.23 21.96 -8.29
N LEU A 68 14.49 21.60 -8.58
CA LEU A 68 15.59 22.56 -8.63
C LEU A 68 15.36 23.61 -9.72
N ILE A 69 14.96 23.20 -10.92
CA ILE A 69 14.64 24.13 -12.02
C ILE A 69 13.53 25.09 -11.61
N GLN A 70 12.42 24.55 -11.10
CA GLN A 70 11.29 25.36 -10.64
C GLN A 70 11.69 26.32 -9.52
N TYR A 71 12.57 25.89 -8.62
CA TYR A 71 13.09 26.75 -7.57
C TYR A 71 13.87 27.94 -8.15
N LEU A 72 14.76 27.68 -9.12
CA LEU A 72 15.55 28.72 -9.78
C LEU A 72 14.70 29.70 -10.58
N ASP A 73 13.67 29.22 -11.28
CA ASP A 73 12.73 30.07 -12.05
C ASP A 73 11.99 31.08 -11.16
N ASN A 74 11.81 30.76 -9.88
CA ASN A 74 11.16 31.63 -8.91
C ASN A 74 12.12 32.59 -8.19
N LEU A 75 13.43 32.53 -8.47
CA LEU A 75 14.41 33.44 -7.86
C LEU A 75 14.57 34.73 -8.68
N GLN A 76 14.47 35.87 -7.99
CA GLN A 76 14.66 37.19 -8.62
C GLN A 76 16.09 37.41 -9.15
N TYR A 77 17.10 36.79 -8.53
CA TYR A 77 18.51 36.93 -8.90
C TYR A 77 19.20 35.57 -9.01
N LYS A 78 18.69 34.70 -9.90
CA LYS A 78 19.15 33.30 -10.03
C LYS A 78 20.66 33.15 -10.25
N GLU A 79 21.27 33.99 -11.09
CA GLU A 79 22.70 33.89 -11.44
C GLU A 79 23.65 34.10 -10.26
N SER A 80 23.18 34.80 -9.22
CA SER A 80 23.94 35.02 -7.99
C SER A 80 23.75 33.92 -6.94
N SER A 81 22.92 32.92 -7.24
CA SER A 81 22.56 31.85 -6.31
C SER A 81 23.60 30.74 -6.30
N ASN A 82 24.00 30.34 -5.09
CA ASN A 82 24.79 29.13 -4.83
C ASN A 82 24.17 27.82 -5.37
N ILE A 83 22.86 27.82 -5.67
CA ILE A 83 22.15 26.69 -6.28
C ILE A 83 22.29 26.71 -7.81
N TYR A 84 22.31 27.90 -8.41
CA TYR A 84 22.58 28.06 -9.84
C TYR A 84 24.03 27.67 -10.16
N GLU A 85 24.97 28.10 -9.31
CA GLU A 85 26.38 27.66 -9.40
C GLU A 85 26.52 26.12 -9.31
N LEU A 86 25.80 25.48 -8.38
CA LEU A 86 25.78 24.01 -8.29
C LEU A 86 25.23 23.38 -9.58
N LEU A 87 24.16 23.93 -10.14
CA LEU A 87 23.58 23.45 -11.40
C LEU A 87 24.61 23.52 -12.54
N GLN A 88 25.34 24.63 -12.65
CA GLN A 88 26.38 24.80 -13.67
C GLN A 88 27.45 23.71 -13.55
N TYR A 89 27.94 23.43 -12.34
CA TYR A 89 28.91 22.34 -12.15
C TYR A 89 28.34 20.97 -12.55
N ILE A 90 27.07 20.69 -12.24
CA ILE A 90 26.40 19.42 -12.61
C ILE A 90 26.22 19.32 -14.13
N GLN A 91 25.93 20.42 -14.81
CA GLN A 91 25.77 20.46 -16.27
C GLN A 91 27.12 20.32 -16.98
N GLU A 92 28.13 21.06 -16.54
CA GLU A 92 29.45 21.13 -17.20
C GLU A 92 30.31 19.90 -16.94
N TYR A 93 30.30 19.34 -15.72
CA TYR A 93 31.22 18.28 -15.32
C TYR A 93 30.48 16.95 -15.08
N PRO A 94 30.66 15.94 -15.96
CA PRO A 94 30.01 14.64 -15.81
C PRO A 94 30.29 13.93 -14.49
N ILE A 95 31.49 14.11 -13.90
CA ILE A 95 31.83 13.51 -12.60
C ILE A 95 31.07 14.17 -11.43
N VAL A 96 30.85 15.48 -11.49
CA VAL A 96 30.03 16.19 -10.48
C VAL A 96 28.58 15.76 -10.60
N ARG A 97 28.08 15.57 -11.83
CA ARG A 97 26.76 15.00 -12.11
C ARG A 97 26.59 13.60 -11.54
N ASP A 98 27.56 12.72 -11.81
CA ASP A 98 27.55 11.35 -11.33
C ASP A 98 27.60 11.30 -9.79
N TYR A 99 28.35 12.20 -9.17
CA TYR A 99 28.33 12.39 -7.72
C TYR A 99 26.95 12.81 -7.21
N ALA A 100 26.36 13.87 -7.77
CA ALA A 100 25.08 14.39 -7.34
C ALA A 100 23.97 13.33 -7.44
N PHE A 101 23.86 12.65 -8.58
CA PHE A 101 22.84 11.63 -8.78
C PHE A 101 23.08 10.40 -7.90
N THR A 102 24.32 9.90 -7.80
CA THR A 102 24.62 8.78 -6.90
C THR A 102 24.33 9.15 -5.43
N PHE A 103 24.58 10.39 -5.04
CA PHE A 103 24.27 10.90 -3.70
C PHE A 103 22.77 10.93 -3.42
N LEU A 104 21.97 11.43 -4.37
CA LEU A 104 20.51 11.48 -4.29
C LEU A 104 19.90 10.07 -4.27
N GLU A 105 20.35 9.17 -5.15
CA GLU A 105 19.93 7.77 -5.16
C GLU A 105 20.21 7.07 -3.82
N ARG A 106 21.41 7.26 -3.26
CA ARG A 106 21.75 6.74 -1.93
C ARG A 106 20.87 7.37 -0.83
N THR A 107 20.55 8.66 -0.95
CA THR A 107 19.68 9.37 -0.01
C THR A 107 18.27 8.81 -0.03
N TYR A 108 17.73 8.56 -1.22
CA TYR A 108 16.46 7.85 -1.39
C TYR A 108 16.51 6.48 -0.72
N MET A 109 17.51 5.64 -1.03
CA MET A 109 17.62 4.30 -0.45
C MET A 109 17.69 4.31 1.08
N ARG A 110 18.42 5.26 1.68
CA ARG A 110 18.46 5.40 3.14
C ARG A 110 17.10 5.75 3.76
N ASN A 111 16.22 6.38 2.99
CA ASN A 111 14.89 6.81 3.42
C ASN A 111 13.78 6.06 2.68
N TYR A 112 14.09 4.91 2.07
CA TYR A 112 13.19 4.18 1.16
C TYR A 112 11.80 4.01 1.77
N THR A 113 11.74 3.43 2.98
CA THR A 113 10.48 3.17 3.68
C THR A 113 9.63 4.43 3.90
N ALA A 114 10.25 5.58 4.13
CA ALA A 114 9.52 6.83 4.38
C ALA A 114 8.99 7.48 3.09
N LEU A 115 9.73 7.31 1.98
CA LEU A 115 9.46 7.97 0.69
C LEU A 115 8.60 7.11 -0.25
N SER A 116 8.76 5.78 -0.23
CA SER A 116 8.09 4.88 -1.19
C SER A 116 6.73 4.36 -0.72
N LYS A 117 6.38 4.61 0.55
CA LYS A 117 5.17 4.10 1.16
C LYS A 117 3.98 5.02 0.87
N LYS A 118 3.06 4.56 0.03
CA LYS A 118 1.76 5.23 -0.14
C LYS A 118 0.95 5.09 1.15
N ARG A 119 0.49 6.22 1.66
CA ARG A 119 -0.19 6.30 2.97
C ARG A 119 -1.70 6.29 2.78
N PRO A 120 -2.45 5.50 3.57
CA PRO A 120 -3.90 5.59 3.55
C PRO A 120 -4.30 6.99 4.02
N LYS A 121 -5.40 7.49 3.46
CA LYS A 121 -6.04 8.69 4.00
C LYS A 121 -6.57 8.41 5.39
N VAL A 122 -6.84 9.44 6.18
CA VAL A 122 -7.30 9.28 7.57
C VAL A 122 -8.59 8.47 7.63
N GLU A 123 -9.51 8.74 6.70
CA GLU A 123 -10.78 8.01 6.52
C GLU A 123 -10.61 6.55 6.08
N GLU A 124 -9.48 6.20 5.47
CA GLU A 124 -9.16 4.84 5.03
C GLU A 124 -8.23 4.11 5.99
N ALA A 125 -7.71 4.78 7.02
CA ALA A 125 -6.78 4.22 8.01
C ALA A 125 -7.47 3.32 9.05
N THR A 126 -8.77 3.07 8.90
CA THR A 126 -9.56 2.17 9.73
C THR A 126 -10.40 1.26 8.84
N MET A 127 -10.41 -0.03 9.15
CA MET A 127 -11.34 -0.98 8.56
C MET A 127 -12.09 -1.73 9.65
N TRP A 128 -13.39 -1.94 9.45
CA TRP A 128 -14.22 -2.77 10.32
C TRP A 128 -14.59 -4.05 9.60
N ILE A 129 -14.38 -5.17 10.26
CA ILE A 129 -14.53 -6.51 9.69
C ILE A 129 -15.40 -7.39 10.56
N GLY A 130 -15.90 -8.49 10.01
CA GLY A 130 -16.59 -9.53 10.76
C GLY A 130 -18.10 -9.33 10.91
N GLN A 131 -18.70 -10.25 11.66
CA GLN A 131 -20.15 -10.42 11.76
C GLN A 131 -20.79 -9.46 12.77
N GLU A 132 -22.12 -9.45 12.88
CA GLU A 132 -22.85 -8.49 13.72
C GLU A 132 -22.39 -8.49 15.18
N ASN A 133 -22.20 -9.66 15.78
CA ASN A 133 -21.80 -9.82 17.19
C ASN A 133 -20.33 -10.19 17.38
N ALA A 134 -19.56 -10.29 16.30
CA ALA A 134 -18.15 -10.64 16.30
C ALA A 134 -17.45 -9.78 15.24
N ASN A 135 -17.42 -8.47 15.50
CA ASN A 135 -16.78 -7.49 14.65
C ASN A 135 -15.53 -6.92 15.31
N TYR A 136 -14.58 -6.54 14.46
CA TYR A 136 -13.26 -6.11 14.88
C TYR A 136 -12.74 -4.98 14.00
N GLY A 137 -11.83 -4.17 14.57
CA GLY A 137 -11.20 -3.07 13.87
C GLY A 137 -9.74 -3.37 13.53
N ILE A 138 -9.34 -2.99 12.32
CA ILE A 138 -7.94 -2.93 11.91
C ILE A 138 -7.62 -1.45 11.71
N LEU A 139 -6.74 -0.90 12.55
CA LEU A 139 -6.33 0.50 12.53
C LEU A 139 -4.82 0.59 12.37
N VAL A 140 -4.36 1.64 11.69
CA VAL A 140 -2.93 1.89 11.44
C VAL A 140 -2.18 2.29 12.71
N THR A 141 -2.79 3.13 13.55
CA THR A 141 -2.22 3.62 14.81
C THR A 141 -3.31 3.64 15.89
N PRO A 142 -3.77 2.46 16.35
CA PRO A 142 -4.94 2.36 17.23
C PRO A 142 -4.73 3.11 18.56
N ARG A 143 -5.68 3.99 18.88
CA ARG A 143 -5.79 4.68 20.17
C ARG A 143 -7.22 4.62 20.66
N PHE A 144 -7.42 4.21 21.91
CA PHE A 144 -8.73 4.24 22.54
C PHE A 144 -8.99 5.58 23.21
N SER A 145 -10.09 6.24 22.85
CA SER A 145 -10.44 7.59 23.29
C SER A 145 -11.96 7.74 23.34
N ASN A 146 -12.48 8.29 24.43
CA ASN A 146 -13.92 8.58 24.60
C ASN A 146 -14.85 7.37 24.27
N GLY A 147 -14.46 6.17 24.69
CA GLY A 147 -15.24 4.95 24.46
C GLY A 147 -15.18 4.40 23.03
N ASN A 148 -14.29 4.92 22.17
CA ASN A 148 -14.15 4.49 20.78
C ASN A 148 -12.67 4.33 20.38
N TRP A 149 -12.44 3.59 19.30
CA TRP A 149 -11.13 3.47 18.67
C TRP A 149 -10.97 4.50 17.55
N GLU A 150 -9.82 5.17 17.53
CA GLU A 150 -9.41 6.11 16.49
C GLU A 150 -7.93 5.91 16.13
N ASN A 151 -7.48 6.50 15.04
CA ASN A 151 -6.06 6.55 14.71
C ASN A 151 -5.40 7.74 15.38
N ASP A 152 -4.22 7.56 15.95
CA ASP A 152 -3.30 8.68 16.16
C ASP A 152 -2.79 9.15 14.80
N VAL A 153 -3.44 10.18 14.26
CA VAL A 153 -3.17 10.71 12.91
C VAL A 153 -1.72 11.16 12.75
N SER A 154 -1.09 11.63 13.82
CA SER A 154 0.30 12.09 13.78
C SER A 154 1.29 10.93 13.59
N GLU A 155 0.93 9.74 14.07
CA GLU A 155 1.78 8.55 14.04
C GLU A 155 1.60 7.68 12.79
N ILE A 156 0.56 7.91 11.98
CA ILE A 156 0.33 7.15 10.72
C ILE A 156 1.58 7.19 9.83
N ARG A 157 2.29 8.33 9.81
CA ARG A 157 3.53 8.55 9.03
C ARG A 157 4.73 7.80 9.59
N HIS A 158 4.77 7.57 10.90
CA HIS A 158 5.86 6.89 11.59
C HIS A 158 5.68 5.36 11.62
N PHE A 159 4.50 4.86 11.23
CA PHE A 159 4.23 3.43 11.16
C PHE A 159 5.19 2.70 10.21
N LYS A 160 5.96 1.74 10.75
CA LYS A 160 7.11 1.15 10.06
C LYS A 160 6.76 0.03 9.08
N LYS A 161 5.78 -0.81 9.43
CA LYS A 161 5.38 -1.98 8.61
C LYS A 161 4.58 -1.51 7.39
N LYS A 162 4.56 -2.30 6.31
CA LYS A 162 3.65 -2.05 5.19
C LYS A 162 2.20 -2.04 5.68
N TYR A 163 1.37 -1.17 5.11
CA TYR A 163 -0.04 -1.10 5.52
C TYR A 163 -0.78 -2.33 5.02
N TRP A 164 -1.74 -2.78 5.81
CA TRP A 164 -2.64 -3.90 5.46
C TRP A 164 -1.90 -5.21 5.11
N THR A 165 -0.77 -5.48 5.76
CA THR A 165 -0.04 -6.76 5.67
C THR A 165 -0.11 -7.55 6.97
N ILE A 166 0.39 -8.79 6.97
CA ILE A 166 0.60 -9.56 8.21
C ILE A 166 1.44 -8.76 9.21
N GLY A 167 2.54 -8.15 8.76
CA GLY A 167 3.39 -7.32 9.62
C GLY A 167 2.63 -6.16 10.26
N HIS A 168 1.62 -5.60 9.58
CA HIS A 168 0.75 -4.57 10.15
C HIS A 168 0.04 -5.07 11.40
N VAL A 169 -0.72 -6.16 11.30
CA VAL A 169 -1.53 -6.68 12.41
C VAL A 169 -0.69 -7.27 13.53
N LEU A 170 0.53 -7.75 13.24
CA LEU A 170 1.47 -8.16 14.30
C LEU A 170 1.95 -6.96 15.13
N GLU A 171 2.12 -5.79 14.50
CA GLU A 171 2.54 -4.56 15.18
C GLU A 171 1.39 -3.91 15.95
N THR A 172 0.21 -3.81 15.33
CA THR A 172 -0.91 -3.04 15.88
C THR A 172 -1.88 -3.90 16.67
N GLY A 173 -1.96 -5.20 16.41
CA GLY A 173 -3.10 -6.02 16.83
C GLY A 173 -4.39 -5.67 16.10
N ILE A 174 -5.48 -6.23 16.59
CA ILE A 174 -6.86 -6.01 16.13
C ILE A 174 -7.70 -5.55 17.32
N VAL A 175 -8.57 -4.54 17.14
CA VAL A 175 -9.31 -3.93 18.25
C VAL A 175 -10.74 -4.45 18.38
N VAL A 176 -11.26 -4.48 19.61
CA VAL A 176 -12.66 -4.80 19.92
C VAL A 176 -13.47 -3.50 20.02
N PRO A 177 -14.58 -3.34 19.27
CA PRO A 177 -15.36 -2.11 19.31
C PRO A 177 -15.91 -1.77 20.69
N PHE A 178 -15.88 -0.47 21.02
CA PHE A 178 -16.44 0.12 22.26
C PHE A 178 -15.78 -0.34 23.56
N GLU A 179 -14.78 -1.22 23.47
CA GLU A 179 -14.03 -1.74 24.60
C GLU A 179 -12.55 -1.38 24.41
N ASN A 180 -11.87 -0.98 25.50
CA ASN A 180 -10.43 -0.72 25.47
C ASN A 180 -9.64 -2.04 25.48
N GLU A 181 -9.96 -2.92 24.52
CA GLU A 181 -9.37 -4.23 24.38
C GLU A 181 -8.83 -4.43 22.96
N LYS A 182 -7.64 -5.04 22.91
CA LYS A 182 -6.87 -5.27 21.71
C LYS A 182 -6.38 -6.71 21.72
N ILE A 183 -6.63 -7.40 20.62
CA ILE A 183 -6.14 -8.76 20.37
C ILE A 183 -4.76 -8.62 19.75
N GLU A 184 -3.75 -9.05 20.49
CA GLU A 184 -2.34 -9.03 20.07
C GLU A 184 -1.89 -10.41 19.60
N PHE A 185 -0.87 -10.42 18.73
CA PHE A 185 -0.31 -11.63 18.14
C PHE A 185 1.21 -11.66 18.34
N SER A 186 1.73 -12.73 18.94
CA SER A 186 3.15 -12.94 19.15
C SER A 186 3.91 -13.26 17.86
N ASP A 187 3.22 -13.88 16.91
CA ASP A 187 3.80 -14.34 15.65
C ASP A 187 2.74 -14.52 14.56
N THR A 188 3.24 -14.77 13.34
CA THR A 188 2.41 -14.99 12.15
C THR A 188 1.43 -16.15 12.34
N ASP A 189 1.82 -17.25 12.97
CA ASP A 189 0.96 -18.43 13.08
C ASP A 189 -0.20 -18.21 14.06
N GLN A 190 0.03 -17.47 15.15
CA GLN A 190 -1.04 -17.06 16.05
C GLN A 190 -2.07 -16.18 15.32
N TYR A 191 -1.63 -15.22 14.51
CA TYR A 191 -2.53 -14.43 13.67
C TYR A 191 -3.31 -15.32 12.68
N LEU A 192 -2.63 -16.22 11.95
CA LEU A 192 -3.28 -17.11 10.98
C LEU A 192 -4.32 -18.03 11.63
N LYS A 193 -4.06 -18.51 12.86
CA LYS A 193 -5.03 -19.27 13.65
C LYS A 193 -6.25 -18.43 14.02
N PHE A 194 -6.06 -17.18 14.42
CA PHE A 194 -7.16 -16.26 14.71
C PHE A 194 -7.97 -15.97 13.44
N PHE A 195 -7.31 -15.57 12.36
CA PHE A 195 -7.92 -15.32 11.06
C PHE A 195 -8.82 -16.48 10.62
N LYS A 196 -8.27 -17.70 10.59
CA LYS A 196 -9.04 -18.86 10.12
C LYS A 196 -10.16 -19.23 11.09
N ASN A 197 -9.85 -19.38 12.37
CA ASN A 197 -10.77 -20.04 13.31
C ASN A 197 -11.79 -19.09 13.94
N ILE A 198 -11.52 -17.78 13.95
CA ILE A 198 -12.39 -16.76 14.54
C ILE A 198 -13.05 -15.94 13.45
N LEU A 199 -12.28 -15.40 12.50
CA LEU A 199 -12.84 -14.49 11.48
C LEU A 199 -13.59 -15.24 10.37
N VAL A 200 -12.98 -16.29 9.80
CA VAL A 200 -13.55 -16.98 8.63
C VAL A 200 -14.52 -18.09 9.02
N ARG A 201 -14.12 -18.99 9.95
CA ARG A 201 -14.95 -20.14 10.34
C ARG A 201 -16.36 -19.76 10.78
N GLY A 202 -16.56 -18.55 11.32
CA GLY A 202 -17.86 -18.03 11.74
C GLY A 202 -18.88 -17.86 10.61
N SER A 203 -18.47 -17.75 9.34
CA SER A 203 -19.40 -17.64 8.21
C SER A 203 -20.14 -18.95 7.91
N GLY A 204 -19.53 -20.09 8.24
CA GLY A 204 -20.04 -21.41 7.89
C GLY A 204 -19.92 -21.77 6.41
N SER A 205 -19.29 -20.91 5.59
CA SER A 205 -19.05 -21.17 4.17
C SER A 205 -17.86 -22.13 3.99
N GLN A 206 -18.10 -23.27 3.33
CA GLN A 206 -17.03 -24.21 3.00
C GLN A 206 -15.99 -23.58 2.06
N TYR A 207 -16.44 -22.76 1.11
CA TYR A 207 -15.58 -22.12 0.12
C TYR A 207 -14.65 -21.09 0.77
N GLU A 208 -15.18 -20.27 1.69
CA GLU A 208 -14.35 -19.31 2.42
C GLU A 208 -13.32 -20.01 3.31
N LEU A 209 -13.72 -21.10 3.99
CA LEU A 209 -12.81 -21.86 4.83
C LEU A 209 -11.67 -22.49 4.02
N GLU A 210 -11.97 -22.98 2.82
CA GLU A 210 -10.97 -23.56 1.94
C GLU A 210 -10.00 -22.51 1.38
N ILE A 211 -10.51 -21.35 0.93
CA ILE A 211 -9.67 -20.19 0.56
C ILE A 211 -8.79 -19.77 1.75
N ALA A 212 -9.34 -19.72 2.96
CA ALA A 212 -8.59 -19.37 4.16
C ALA A 212 -7.48 -20.37 4.49
N ASN A 213 -7.70 -21.68 4.27
CA ASN A 213 -6.66 -22.69 4.41
C ASN A 213 -5.54 -22.45 3.39
N ASN A 214 -5.88 -22.25 2.12
CA ASN A 214 -4.92 -21.99 1.05
C ASN A 214 -4.11 -20.72 1.32
N TYR A 215 -4.75 -19.66 1.80
CA TYR A 215 -4.08 -18.43 2.23
C TYR A 215 -3.10 -18.68 3.38
N CYS A 216 -3.52 -19.40 4.42
CA CYS A 216 -2.65 -19.69 5.55
C CYS A 216 -1.44 -20.53 5.15
N GLU A 217 -1.62 -21.51 4.26
CA GLU A 217 -0.50 -22.30 3.72
C GLU A 217 0.44 -21.45 2.87
N PHE A 218 -0.11 -20.61 1.99
CA PHE A 218 0.67 -19.66 1.20
C PHE A 218 1.53 -18.75 2.08
N VAL A 219 0.98 -18.19 3.16
CA VAL A 219 1.72 -17.33 4.09
C VAL A 219 2.82 -18.11 4.81
N ARG A 220 2.52 -19.32 5.32
CA ARG A 220 3.51 -20.14 6.03
C ARG A 220 4.69 -20.56 5.15
N ASN A 221 4.45 -20.73 3.85
CA ASN A 221 5.45 -21.14 2.88
C ASN A 221 6.25 -19.95 2.29
N SER A 222 5.98 -18.71 2.73
CA SER A 222 6.70 -17.52 2.27
C SER A 222 7.96 -17.27 3.10
N ASP A 223 9.03 -16.85 2.42
CA ASP A 223 10.26 -16.37 3.07
C ASP A 223 10.07 -15.03 3.80
N GLN A 224 9.02 -14.27 3.44
CA GLN A 224 8.71 -12.94 3.98
C GLN A 224 7.22 -12.84 4.35
N PRO A 225 6.74 -13.59 5.35
CA PRO A 225 5.32 -13.65 5.69
C PRO A 225 4.75 -12.30 6.12
N GLU A 226 5.52 -11.48 6.83
CA GLU A 226 5.10 -10.15 7.29
C GLU A 226 4.83 -9.14 6.16
N GLU A 227 5.37 -9.39 4.97
CA GLU A 227 5.21 -8.53 3.79
C GLU A 227 3.96 -8.90 2.97
N ILE A 228 3.32 -10.04 3.27
CA ILE A 228 2.13 -10.51 2.55
C ILE A 228 0.91 -9.66 2.93
N PRO A 229 0.14 -9.14 1.95
CA PRO A 229 -1.13 -8.45 2.20
C PRO A 229 -2.12 -9.32 2.97
N LEU A 230 -2.93 -8.69 3.81
CA LEU A 230 -4.01 -9.38 4.50
C LEU A 230 -5.06 -9.86 3.51
N LEU A 231 -5.49 -11.11 3.66
CA LEU A 231 -6.78 -11.56 3.16
C LEU A 231 -7.85 -11.14 4.18
N ILE A 232 -8.49 -10.01 3.96
CA ILE A 232 -9.42 -9.37 4.92
C ILE A 232 -10.80 -9.99 4.73
N PRO A 233 -11.34 -10.76 5.69
CA PRO A 233 -12.66 -11.34 5.55
C PRO A 233 -13.75 -10.35 5.99
N GLU A 234 -14.95 -10.49 5.43
CA GLU A 234 -16.17 -9.87 5.97
C GLU A 234 -16.04 -8.34 6.13
N PHE A 235 -15.46 -7.64 5.14
CA PHE A 235 -15.23 -6.20 5.20
C PHE A 235 -16.55 -5.44 5.21
N ARG A 236 -16.87 -4.72 6.29
CA ARG A 236 -18.18 -4.11 6.55
C ARG A 236 -18.35 -2.76 5.85
N TYR A 237 -19.38 -2.64 5.01
CA TYR A 237 -19.70 -1.40 4.29
C TYR A 237 -20.04 -0.24 5.25
N GLY A 238 -20.91 -0.48 6.23
CA GLY A 238 -21.39 0.55 7.17
C GLY A 238 -20.50 0.74 8.40
N GLY A 239 -19.29 0.18 8.41
CA GLY A 239 -18.42 0.19 9.58
C GLY A 239 -19.07 -0.42 10.84
N LEU A 240 -19.10 0.35 11.92
CA LEU A 240 -19.69 -0.01 13.22
C LEU A 240 -21.22 0.10 13.29
N ALA A 241 -21.90 0.50 12.20
CA ALA A 241 -23.36 0.64 12.23
C ALA A 241 -24.03 -0.65 12.71
N ARG A 242 -24.93 -0.50 13.70
CA ARG A 242 -25.65 -1.62 14.33
C ARG A 242 -26.46 -2.41 13.31
N LYS A 243 -27.16 -1.71 12.41
CA LYS A 243 -27.81 -2.36 11.27
C LYS A 243 -26.77 -2.61 10.19
N HIS A 244 -26.31 -3.84 10.11
CA HIS A 244 -25.42 -4.27 9.03
C HIS A 244 -26.10 -4.06 7.67
N GLN A 245 -25.38 -3.38 6.77
CA GLN A 245 -25.84 -3.13 5.41
C GLN A 245 -25.32 -4.23 4.45
N TYR A 246 -24.01 -4.25 4.21
CA TYR A 246 -23.31 -5.21 3.35
C TYR A 246 -21.93 -5.59 3.93
N ARG A 247 -21.42 -6.76 3.51
CA ARG A 247 -20.06 -7.25 3.75
C ARG A 247 -19.51 -7.88 2.49
N LEU A 248 -18.23 -7.65 2.17
CA LEU A 248 -17.52 -8.44 1.17
C LEU A 248 -16.95 -9.69 1.82
N ASP A 249 -17.03 -10.84 1.15
CA ASP A 249 -16.51 -12.10 1.69
C ASP A 249 -15.00 -11.99 1.93
N PHE A 250 -14.27 -11.47 0.94
CA PHE A 250 -12.87 -11.10 1.10
C PHE A 250 -12.51 -9.76 0.45
N THR A 251 -11.47 -9.13 0.98
CA THR A 251 -10.83 -7.95 0.41
C THR A 251 -9.32 -8.07 0.56
N ILE A 252 -8.58 -7.67 -0.47
CA ILE A 252 -7.13 -7.51 -0.44
C ILE A 252 -6.82 -6.05 -0.76
N ILE A 253 -5.93 -5.45 0.02
CA ILE A 253 -5.40 -4.10 -0.26
C ILE A 253 -3.94 -4.24 -0.62
N ASP A 254 -3.57 -3.72 -1.79
CA ASP A 254 -2.17 -3.67 -2.20
C ASP A 254 -1.42 -2.69 -1.28
N PRO A 255 -0.40 -3.15 -0.53
CA PRO A 255 0.34 -2.32 0.42
C PRO A 255 1.16 -1.19 -0.22
N ASN A 256 1.45 -1.28 -1.52
CA ASN A 256 2.24 -0.31 -2.26
C ASN A 256 1.33 0.73 -2.94
N THR A 257 0.24 0.28 -3.57
CA THR A 257 -0.66 1.16 -4.34
C THR A 257 -1.92 1.58 -3.59
N LEU A 258 -2.25 0.90 -2.49
CA LEU A 258 -3.51 1.01 -1.74
C LEU A 258 -4.77 0.73 -2.57
N ASN A 259 -4.61 0.14 -3.76
CA ASN A 259 -5.73 -0.36 -4.54
C ASN A 259 -6.40 -1.50 -3.78
N LYS A 260 -7.73 -1.50 -3.78
CA LYS A 260 -8.55 -2.48 -3.05
C LYS A 260 -9.25 -3.40 -4.03
N TYR A 261 -9.13 -4.70 -3.79
CA TYR A 261 -9.71 -5.76 -4.61
C TYR A 261 -10.65 -6.57 -3.73
N GLY A 262 -11.94 -6.57 -4.06
CA GLY A 262 -12.96 -7.35 -3.39
C GLY A 262 -13.16 -8.70 -4.07
N PHE A 263 -13.60 -9.69 -3.31
CA PHE A 263 -13.92 -11.02 -3.82
C PHE A 263 -15.21 -11.50 -3.17
N GLU A 264 -16.14 -11.95 -4.01
CA GLU A 264 -17.46 -12.46 -3.63
C GLU A 264 -17.60 -13.89 -4.10
N LEU A 265 -17.94 -14.80 -3.19
CA LEU A 265 -18.25 -16.18 -3.48
C LEU A 265 -19.76 -16.29 -3.59
N SER A 266 -20.27 -16.26 -4.81
CA SER A 266 -21.71 -16.16 -5.08
C SER A 266 -22.29 -17.42 -5.71
N PRO A 267 -22.34 -18.56 -4.99
CA PRO A 267 -23.00 -19.74 -5.51
C PRO A 267 -24.52 -19.49 -5.63
N TRP A 268 -25.11 -19.96 -6.73
CA TRP A 268 -26.53 -19.86 -7.04
C TRP A 268 -27.39 -20.49 -5.95
N SER A 269 -26.89 -21.57 -5.34
CA SER A 269 -27.55 -22.26 -4.22
C SER A 269 -27.80 -21.39 -2.99
N THR A 270 -27.14 -20.23 -2.86
CA THR A 270 -27.38 -19.25 -1.78
C THR A 270 -27.87 -17.91 -2.33
N HIS A 271 -27.20 -17.32 -3.33
CA HIS A 271 -27.52 -15.97 -3.84
C HIS A 271 -28.66 -15.97 -4.86
N GLY A 272 -28.80 -17.04 -5.64
CA GLY A 272 -29.87 -17.25 -6.61
C GLY A 272 -31.04 -18.07 -6.07
N TYR A 273 -30.94 -18.59 -4.83
CA TYR A 273 -31.95 -19.49 -4.28
C TYR A 273 -33.26 -18.75 -3.99
N LEU A 274 -34.33 -19.25 -4.59
CA LEU A 274 -35.68 -18.73 -4.43
C LEU A 274 -36.46 -19.66 -3.49
N SER A 275 -36.65 -19.23 -2.25
CA SER A 275 -37.49 -19.96 -1.29
C SER A 275 -38.99 -19.67 -1.52
N GLY A 276 -39.85 -20.63 -1.19
CA GLY A 276 -41.31 -20.43 -1.22
C GLY A 276 -41.89 -20.21 -2.63
N THR A 277 -41.29 -20.81 -3.66
CA THR A 277 -41.75 -20.68 -5.07
C THR A 277 -42.98 -21.52 -5.39
N LYS A 278 -43.31 -22.50 -4.55
CA LYS A 278 -44.47 -23.38 -4.73
C LYS A 278 -45.77 -22.55 -4.75
N GLY A 279 -46.47 -22.56 -5.89
CA GLY A 279 -47.73 -21.84 -6.10
C GLY A 279 -47.59 -20.39 -6.59
N LYS A 280 -46.37 -19.88 -6.81
CA LYS A 280 -46.14 -18.56 -7.41
C LYS A 280 -46.24 -18.61 -8.93
N LEU A 281 -46.70 -17.53 -9.56
CA LEU A 281 -46.65 -17.39 -11.01
C LEU A 281 -45.20 -17.13 -11.45
N GLN A 282 -44.87 -17.48 -12.70
CA GLN A 282 -43.54 -17.22 -13.27
C GLN A 282 -43.15 -15.73 -13.16
N LYS A 283 -44.11 -14.81 -13.30
CA LYS A 283 -43.85 -13.37 -13.15
C LYS A 283 -43.32 -13.03 -11.75
N ASP A 284 -43.87 -13.66 -10.71
CA ASP A 284 -43.53 -13.36 -9.32
C ASP A 284 -42.17 -13.97 -8.98
N ILE A 285 -41.88 -15.16 -9.52
CA ILE A 285 -40.56 -15.80 -9.43
C ILE A 285 -39.50 -14.92 -10.09
N ASN A 286 -39.76 -14.42 -11.31
CA ASN A 286 -38.84 -13.53 -12.03
C ASN A 286 -38.62 -12.21 -11.26
N ALA A 287 -39.66 -11.65 -10.63
CA ALA A 287 -39.54 -10.43 -9.84
C ALA A 287 -38.62 -10.63 -8.61
N ILE A 288 -38.68 -11.79 -7.95
CA ILE A 288 -37.78 -12.10 -6.83
C ILE A 288 -36.34 -12.26 -7.33
N ALA A 289 -36.14 -13.00 -8.43
CA ALA A 289 -34.81 -13.19 -9.02
C ALA A 289 -34.17 -11.84 -9.43
N LEU A 290 -34.95 -10.96 -10.06
CA LEU A 290 -34.53 -9.60 -10.39
C LEU A 290 -34.15 -8.81 -9.13
N GLY A 291 -34.97 -8.87 -8.08
CA GLY A 291 -34.70 -8.18 -6.82
C GLY A 291 -33.41 -8.65 -6.16
N ASN A 292 -33.12 -9.95 -6.16
CA ASN A 292 -31.86 -10.50 -5.66
C ASN A 292 -30.67 -9.98 -6.48
N PHE A 293 -30.77 -10.03 -7.82
CA PHE A 293 -29.73 -9.51 -8.71
C PHE A 293 -29.48 -8.02 -8.49
N GLU A 294 -30.53 -7.19 -8.41
CA GLU A 294 -30.39 -5.76 -8.17
C GLU A 294 -29.77 -5.44 -6.81
N LYS A 295 -30.06 -6.25 -5.78
CA LYS A 295 -29.46 -6.11 -4.46
C LYS A 295 -27.96 -6.37 -4.49
N GLU A 296 -27.52 -7.47 -5.13
CA GLU A 296 -26.10 -7.78 -5.29
C GLU A 296 -25.39 -6.71 -6.12
N MET A 297 -25.95 -6.30 -7.25
CA MET A 297 -25.35 -5.24 -8.07
C MET A 297 -25.26 -3.90 -7.36
N ARG A 298 -26.22 -3.60 -6.47
CA ARG A 298 -26.18 -2.39 -5.64
C ARG A 298 -25.03 -2.45 -4.64
N LYS A 299 -24.89 -3.56 -3.91
CA LYS A 299 -23.76 -3.80 -3.00
C LYS A 299 -22.43 -3.51 -3.69
N LEU A 300 -22.19 -4.12 -4.86
CA LEU A 300 -20.93 -3.94 -5.58
C LEU A 300 -20.68 -2.49 -6.01
N LYS A 301 -21.71 -1.82 -6.55
CA LYS A 301 -21.63 -0.41 -6.95
C LYS A 301 -21.37 0.51 -5.77
N ASP A 302 -21.97 0.21 -4.62
CA ASP A 302 -21.79 1.00 -3.41
C ASP A 302 -20.36 0.85 -2.89
N TYR A 303 -19.80 -0.37 -2.84
CA TYR A 303 -18.39 -0.58 -2.48
C TYR A 303 -17.42 0.12 -3.42
N PHE A 304 -17.70 0.11 -4.73
CA PHE A 304 -16.88 0.85 -5.68
C PHE A 304 -16.93 2.36 -5.44
N ARG A 305 -18.12 2.92 -5.25
CA ARG A 305 -18.32 4.37 -5.07
C ARG A 305 -17.72 4.88 -3.77
N GLU A 306 -17.91 4.14 -2.68
CA GLU A 306 -17.50 4.57 -1.34
C GLU A 306 -16.02 4.28 -1.09
N PHE A 307 -15.55 3.08 -1.46
CA PHE A 307 -14.22 2.60 -1.06
C PHE A 307 -13.25 2.41 -2.23
N GLY A 308 -13.72 2.56 -3.48
CA GLY A 308 -12.92 2.28 -4.67
C GLY A 308 -12.65 0.79 -4.87
N VAL A 309 -13.45 -0.10 -4.27
CA VAL A 309 -13.23 -1.55 -4.33
C VAL A 309 -13.84 -2.13 -5.59
N TYR A 310 -13.01 -2.75 -6.43
CA TYR A 310 -13.47 -3.59 -7.54
C TYR A 310 -13.66 -5.01 -7.05
N ALA A 311 -14.88 -5.54 -7.16
CA ALA A 311 -15.19 -6.89 -6.71
C ALA A 311 -15.21 -7.89 -7.87
N LEU A 312 -14.47 -8.98 -7.74
CA LEU A 312 -14.61 -10.17 -8.57
C LEU A 312 -15.65 -11.10 -7.96
N ILE A 313 -16.57 -11.60 -8.78
CA ILE A 313 -17.65 -12.49 -8.36
C ILE A 313 -17.35 -13.88 -8.90
N TYR A 314 -17.29 -14.87 -8.02
CA TYR A 314 -17.10 -16.28 -8.37
C TYR A 314 -18.43 -17.02 -8.29
N THR A 315 -18.83 -17.63 -9.40
CA THR A 315 -20.07 -18.40 -9.56
C THR A 315 -19.88 -19.85 -9.14
N ASP A 316 -20.94 -20.68 -9.13
CA ASP A 316 -20.81 -22.11 -8.82
C ASP A 316 -19.80 -22.83 -9.71
N SER A 317 -19.66 -22.41 -10.98
CA SER A 317 -18.70 -23.04 -11.91
C SER A 317 -17.26 -22.74 -11.51
N ASP A 318 -17.01 -21.53 -11.00
CA ASP A 318 -15.70 -21.13 -10.50
C ASP A 318 -15.39 -21.85 -9.18
N LEU A 319 -16.39 -21.88 -8.28
CA LEU A 319 -16.28 -22.48 -6.94
C LEU A 319 -16.14 -24.01 -6.98
N ALA A 320 -16.47 -24.66 -8.10
CA ALA A 320 -16.16 -26.07 -8.34
C ALA A 320 -14.64 -26.35 -8.38
N ASN A 321 -13.82 -25.33 -8.64
CA ASN A 321 -12.36 -25.39 -8.52
C ASN A 321 -11.82 -24.20 -7.72
N ILE A 322 -11.92 -24.33 -6.41
CA ILE A 322 -11.49 -23.34 -5.43
C ILE A 322 -9.98 -23.06 -5.45
N GLU A 323 -9.17 -24.00 -5.93
CA GLU A 323 -7.73 -23.81 -6.11
C GLU A 323 -7.48 -22.74 -7.18
N ASN A 324 -8.20 -22.78 -8.30
CA ASN A 324 -8.13 -21.76 -9.34
C ASN A 324 -8.60 -20.38 -8.84
N VAL A 325 -9.66 -20.35 -8.02
CA VAL A 325 -10.13 -19.11 -7.37
C VAL A 325 -9.01 -18.52 -6.50
N PHE A 326 -8.38 -19.34 -5.67
CA PHE A 326 -7.27 -18.87 -4.84
C PHE A 326 -6.04 -18.45 -5.67
N LEU A 327 -5.72 -19.15 -6.76
CA LEU A 327 -4.65 -18.76 -7.67
C LEU A 327 -4.88 -17.38 -8.30
N ASP A 328 -6.13 -17.02 -8.58
CA ASP A 328 -6.47 -15.68 -9.05
C ASP A 328 -6.28 -14.62 -7.95
N MET A 329 -6.78 -14.90 -6.74
CA MET A 329 -6.58 -14.03 -5.56
C MET A 329 -5.10 -13.84 -5.22
N LYS A 330 -4.27 -14.87 -5.39
CA LYS A 330 -2.84 -14.88 -5.10
C LYS A 330 -2.06 -13.83 -5.88
N LYS A 331 -2.53 -13.43 -7.08
CA LYS A 331 -1.92 -12.36 -7.88
C LYS A 331 -1.91 -11.02 -7.13
N TYR A 332 -2.91 -10.79 -6.29
CA TYR A 332 -3.05 -9.57 -5.48
C TYR A 332 -2.32 -9.66 -4.13
N LEU A 333 -1.95 -10.88 -3.70
CA LEU A 333 -1.15 -11.13 -2.50
C LEU A 333 0.36 -10.99 -2.76
N ASN A 334 0.78 -10.79 -4.01
CA ASN A 334 2.18 -10.65 -4.38
C ASN A 334 2.40 -9.45 -5.32
N PRO A 335 2.35 -8.20 -4.80
CA PRO A 335 2.49 -6.99 -5.60
C PRO A 335 3.97 -6.74 -5.95
N TYR A 336 4.52 -7.54 -6.86
CA TYR A 336 5.75 -7.21 -7.56
C TYR A 336 5.39 -6.99 -9.02
N GLU A 337 5.48 -5.73 -9.45
CA GLU A 337 5.88 -5.29 -10.79
C GLU A 337 5.10 -4.03 -11.18
N THR A 338 5.76 -2.88 -11.09
CA THR A 338 6.01 -2.01 -12.27
C THR A 338 6.75 -0.75 -11.85
N GLN A 339 7.98 -0.58 -12.32
CA GLN A 339 8.60 0.73 -12.53
C GLN A 339 9.68 0.67 -13.61
N GLU A 340 9.62 1.56 -14.60
CA GLU A 340 10.62 2.60 -14.90
C GLU A 340 10.48 3.13 -16.34
N GLN A 341 10.11 4.42 -16.48
CA GLN A 341 10.22 5.18 -17.75
C GLN A 341 10.37 6.70 -17.57
N LEU A 342 10.47 7.23 -16.34
CA LEU A 342 10.41 8.67 -16.04
C LEU A 342 11.75 9.44 -16.12
N LYS A 343 12.91 8.80 -15.87
CA LYS A 343 14.19 9.53 -15.71
C LYS A 343 14.77 10.09 -17.01
N LEU A 344 14.57 9.40 -18.13
CA LEU A 344 15.20 9.76 -19.41
C LEU A 344 14.71 11.12 -19.94
N HIS A 345 13.40 11.38 -19.88
CA HIS A 345 12.82 12.63 -20.39
C HIS A 345 13.20 13.87 -19.57
N VAL A 346 13.40 13.73 -18.26
CA VAL A 346 13.70 14.89 -17.38
C VAL A 346 15.19 15.30 -17.46
N LEU A 347 16.07 14.38 -17.86
CA LEU A 347 17.51 14.66 -17.93
C LEU A 347 17.85 15.65 -19.05
N ASP A 348 17.21 15.54 -20.21
CA ASP A 348 17.49 16.42 -21.35
C ASP A 348 17.06 17.87 -21.07
N ASP A 349 15.88 18.06 -20.46
CA ASP A 349 15.40 19.37 -20.00
C ASP A 349 16.34 19.96 -18.94
N PHE A 350 16.85 19.11 -18.04
CA PHE A 350 17.77 19.54 -16.98
C PHE A 350 19.15 19.96 -17.50
N LEU A 351 19.67 19.27 -18.51
CA LEU A 351 20.97 19.59 -19.12
C LEU A 351 20.92 20.79 -20.07
N SER A 352 19.74 21.12 -20.59
CA SER A 352 19.52 22.26 -21.49
C SER A 352 19.04 23.53 -20.79
N TYR A 353 18.74 23.46 -19.49
CA TYR A 353 18.30 24.60 -18.69
C TYR A 353 19.38 25.71 -18.60
N SER A 354 18.98 26.96 -18.90
CA SER A 354 19.84 28.15 -18.91
C SER A 354 19.36 29.23 -17.94
#